data_AF-A0A7X6SRD3-F1
#
_entry.id   AF-A0A7X6SRD3-F1
#
_cell.length_a   1.000
_cell.length_b   1.000
_cell.length_c   1.000
_cell.angle_alpha   90.00
_cell.angle_beta   90.00
_cell.angle_gamma   90.00
#
_symmetry.space_group_name_H-M   'P 1'
#
loop_
_entity.id
_entity.type
_entity.pdbx_description
1 polymer ?
#
loop_
_entity_poly.entity_id
_entity_poly.type
_entity_poly.pdbx_seq_one_letter_code
_entity_poly.pdbx_strand_id
1 'polypeptide(L)'
;LEFITGLTEVLTERAASLPLSTIENIGISIAECILLSLSLFLLLKYLLNRKSIRAAYPLVFFLLFITAGTIRDIIVRRTGEIIVYNTAGHVTVGIRTGKQLNSYADTLGVVKEVDRHKAMTGLKETKNLVRENALLRIRNKNSRDSLNSLSILITDKITNSIPGKPAPDIIILRGNNPVADNRVSESTRPRVLIIAPDVQRRSGIKSLHADSVHFVRNHGAFFVSL
;
A
#
# COMPACT_ATOMS: atom_id res chain seq x y z
N LEU A 1 -35.76 14.67 21.33
CA LEU A 1 -34.36 14.21 21.18
C LEU A 1 -34.32 12.79 20.62
N GLU A 2 -35.05 11.86 21.24
CA GLU A 2 -35.14 10.44 20.86
C GLU A 2 -35.57 10.17 19.42
N PHE A 3 -36.47 10.99 18.85
CA PHE A 3 -36.88 10.85 17.45
C PHE A 3 -35.74 11.12 16.46
N ILE A 4 -34.89 12.12 16.75
CA ILE A 4 -33.75 12.45 15.89
C ILE A 4 -32.68 11.36 16.01
N THR A 5 -32.45 10.87 17.23
CA THR A 5 -31.51 9.76 17.47
C THR A 5 -31.96 8.48 16.75
N GLY A 6 -33.24 8.12 16.87
CA GLY A 6 -33.81 6.93 16.20
C GLY A 6 -33.82 7.05 14.67
N LEU A 7 -34.09 8.24 14.12
CA LEU A 7 -33.97 8.47 12.68
C LEU A 7 -32.51 8.33 12.20
N THR A 8 -31.57 8.83 13.00
CA THR A 8 -30.13 8.72 12.69
C THR A 8 -29.66 7.28 12.74
N GLU A 9 -30.14 6.50 13.71
CA GLU A 9 -29.83 5.08 13.86
C GLU A 9 -30.37 4.26 12.69
N VAL A 10 -31.65 4.46 12.32
CA VAL A 10 -32.27 3.79 11.16
C VAL A 10 -31.58 4.18 9.85
N LEU A 11 -31.22 5.45 9.67
CA LEU A 11 -30.47 5.89 8.49
C LEU A 11 -29.06 5.29 8.45
N THR A 12 -28.41 5.15 9.60
CA THR A 12 -27.08 4.53 9.71
C THR A 12 -27.14 3.03 9.45
N GLU A 13 -28.15 2.34 9.98
CA GLU A 13 -28.41 0.91 9.75
C GLU A 13 -28.76 0.63 8.28
N ARG A 14 -29.60 1.47 7.67
CA ARG A 14 -29.95 1.37 6.24
C ARG A 14 -28.79 1.74 5.33
N ALA A 15 -27.99 2.74 5.71
CA ALA A 15 -26.74 3.03 5.02
C ALA A 15 -25.78 1.83 5.14
N ALA A 16 -25.60 1.24 6.32
CA ALA A 16 -24.68 0.12 6.52
C ALA A 16 -25.15 -1.20 5.87
N SER A 17 -26.45 -1.37 5.64
CA SER A 17 -27.03 -2.60 5.06
C SER A 17 -27.13 -2.60 3.53
N LEU A 18 -26.79 -1.50 2.86
CA LEU A 18 -26.72 -1.47 1.40
C LEU A 18 -25.54 -2.34 0.91
N PRO A 19 -25.75 -3.32 0.01
CA PRO A 19 -24.64 -4.04 -0.62
C PRO A 19 -23.81 -3.05 -1.45
N LEU A 20 -22.49 -3.01 -1.22
CA LEU A 20 -21.51 -1.95 -1.61
C LEU A 20 -21.36 -0.77 -0.62
N SER A 21 -22.10 -0.74 0.49
CA SER A 21 -22.01 0.30 1.53
C SER A 21 -21.19 -0.14 2.75
N THR A 22 -20.16 -0.95 2.52
CA THR A 22 -19.05 -0.96 3.47
C THR A 22 -18.25 0.33 3.25
N ILE A 23 -18.46 1.29 4.15
CA ILE A 23 -17.60 2.46 4.37
C ILE A 23 -16.11 2.06 4.44
N GLU A 24 -15.83 0.78 4.71
CA GLU A 24 -14.49 0.15 4.69
C GLU A 24 -13.77 0.19 3.34
N ASN A 25 -14.43 0.54 2.23
CA ASN A 25 -13.80 0.59 0.90
C ASN A 25 -13.76 1.98 0.23
N ILE A 26 -14.29 3.03 0.88
CA ILE A 26 -14.22 4.40 0.36
C ILE A 26 -13.13 5.17 1.10
N GLY A 27 -11.91 5.04 0.59
CA GLY A 27 -10.75 5.76 1.07
C GLY A 27 -10.73 7.24 0.67
N ILE A 28 -11.43 8.09 1.40
CA ILE A 28 -11.35 9.55 1.20
C ILE A 28 -10.11 10.09 1.94
N SER A 29 -9.28 10.87 1.25
CA SER A 29 -8.16 11.57 1.88
C SER A 29 -8.65 12.69 2.79
N ILE A 30 -7.83 13.13 3.74
CA ILE A 30 -8.20 14.21 4.67
C ILE A 30 -8.59 15.50 3.90
N ALA A 31 -7.87 15.82 2.83
CA ALA A 31 -8.15 16.99 1.99
C ALA A 31 -9.51 16.89 1.28
N GLU A 32 -9.81 15.73 0.68
CA GLU A 32 -11.10 15.48 0.04
C GLU A 32 -12.25 15.52 1.07
N CYS A 33 -12.02 15.02 2.29
CA CYS A 33 -12.98 15.06 3.38
C CYS A 33 -13.31 16.51 3.78
N ILE A 34 -12.29 17.37 3.96
CA ILE A 34 -12.48 18.79 4.28
C ILE A 34 -13.27 19.49 3.15
N LEU A 35 -12.91 19.25 1.89
CA LEU A 35 -13.62 19.83 0.74
C LEU A 35 -15.08 19.37 0.67
N LEU A 36 -15.35 18.09 0.93
CA LEU A 36 -16.69 17.54 0.98
C LEU A 36 -17.50 18.15 2.13
N SER A 37 -16.94 18.24 3.33
CA SER A 37 -17.59 18.85 4.49
C SER A 37 -17.95 20.31 4.23
N LEU A 38 -17.04 21.09 3.64
CA LEU A 38 -17.31 22.48 3.25
C LEU A 38 -18.39 22.58 2.17
N SER A 39 -18.35 21.69 1.16
CA SER A 39 -19.36 21.62 0.10
C SER A 39 -20.74 21.35 0.67
N LEU A 40 -20.86 20.35 1.56
CA LEU A 40 -22.10 19.98 2.23
C LEU A 40 -22.63 21.10 3.12
N PHE A 41 -21.74 21.73 3.91
CA PHE A 41 -22.12 22.84 4.76
C PHE A 41 -22.68 24.02 3.96
N LEU A 42 -22.01 24.41 2.88
CA LEU A 42 -22.45 25.50 2.00
C LEU A 42 -23.75 25.14 1.27
N LEU A 43 -23.90 23.89 0.83
CA LEU A 43 -25.11 23.41 0.18
C LEU A 43 -26.29 23.47 1.15
N LEU A 44 -26.12 22.99 2.39
CA LEU A 44 -27.17 22.98 3.40
C LEU A 44 -27.57 24.42 3.78
N LYS A 45 -26.59 25.32 3.94
CA LYS A 45 -26.85 26.74 4.21
C LYS A 45 -27.56 27.44 3.04
N TYR A 46 -27.20 27.09 1.80
CA TYR A 46 -27.90 27.58 0.60
C TYR A 46 -29.35 27.09 0.54
N LEU A 47 -29.61 25.80 0.82
CA LEU A 47 -30.95 25.22 0.83
C LEU A 47 -31.83 25.85 1.92
N LEU A 48 -31.27 26.07 3.12
CA LEU A 48 -32.01 26.63 4.24
C LEU A 48 -32.29 28.13 4.09
N ASN A 49 -31.32 28.89 3.58
CA ASN A 49 -31.40 30.35 3.46
C ASN A 49 -31.04 30.80 2.03
N ARG A 50 -31.93 30.53 1.08
CA ARG A 50 -31.74 30.75 -0.37
C ARG A 50 -31.33 32.18 -0.77
N LYS A 51 -31.58 33.19 0.08
CA LYS A 51 -31.17 34.59 -0.14
C LYS A 51 -29.80 34.94 0.47
N SER A 52 -29.27 34.12 1.37
CA SER A 52 -28.04 34.44 2.14
C SER A 52 -26.76 34.12 1.36
N ILE A 53 -26.77 33.11 0.49
CA ILE A 53 -25.57 32.62 -0.21
C ILE A 53 -25.88 32.44 -1.70
N ARG A 54 -24.95 32.86 -2.56
CA ARG A 54 -25.03 32.59 -4.01
C ARG A 54 -24.79 31.09 -4.26
N ALA A 55 -25.60 30.49 -5.13
CA ALA A 55 -25.46 29.09 -5.53
C ALA A 55 -24.07 28.72 -6.10
N ALA A 56 -23.31 29.72 -6.56
CA ALA A 56 -21.94 29.53 -7.05
C ALA A 56 -20.99 28.95 -5.98
N TYR A 57 -21.13 29.31 -4.70
CA TYR A 57 -20.20 28.85 -3.66
C TYR A 57 -20.22 27.33 -3.43
N PRO A 58 -21.37 26.68 -3.11
CA PRO A 58 -21.39 25.23 -2.96
C PRO A 58 -20.98 24.51 -4.26
N LEU A 59 -21.30 25.08 -5.42
CA LEU A 59 -20.95 24.50 -6.71
C LEU A 59 -19.42 24.53 -6.97
N VAL A 60 -18.75 25.64 -6.64
CA VAL A 60 -17.29 25.76 -6.75
C VAL A 60 -16.58 24.77 -5.84
N PHE A 61 -16.98 24.68 -4.56
CA PHE A 61 -16.37 23.73 -3.63
C PHE A 61 -16.60 22.27 -4.03
N PHE A 62 -17.79 21.95 -4.55
CA PHE A 62 -18.08 20.63 -5.08
C PHE A 62 -17.22 20.30 -6.31
N LEU A 63 -17.00 21.27 -7.19
CA LEU A 63 -16.13 21.11 -8.35
C LEU A 63 -14.66 20.93 -7.92
N LEU A 64 -14.20 21.65 -6.89
CA LEU A 64 -12.89 21.45 -6.28
C LEU A 64 -12.74 20.04 -5.69
N PHE A 65 -13.79 19.52 -5.03
CA PHE A 65 -13.80 18.15 -4.53
C PHE A 65 -13.64 17.12 -5.66
N ILE A 66 -14.42 17.25 -6.75
CA ILE A 66 -14.33 16.33 -7.91
C ILE A 66 -12.95 16.41 -8.58
N THR A 67 -12.42 17.62 -8.77
CA THR A 67 -11.11 17.81 -9.40
C THR A 67 -9.98 17.24 -8.54
N ALA A 68 -10.00 17.43 -7.22
CA ALA A 68 -9.04 16.83 -6.31
C ALA A 68 -9.03 15.30 -6.39
N GLY A 69 -10.21 14.67 -6.36
CA GLY A 69 -10.33 13.22 -6.53
C GLY A 69 -9.86 12.72 -7.90
N THR A 70 -10.13 13.48 -8.95
CA THR A 70 -9.70 13.14 -10.32
C THR A 70 -8.18 13.21 -10.48
N ILE A 71 -7.55 14.26 -9.95
CA ILE A 71 -6.09 14.42 -9.97
C ILE A 71 -5.43 13.25 -9.22
N ARG A 72 -5.96 12.92 -8.03
CA ARG A 72 -5.50 11.78 -7.24
C ARG A 72 -5.60 10.47 -8.03
N ASP A 73 -6.74 10.22 -8.68
CA ASP A 73 -6.96 9.01 -9.48
C ASP A 73 -5.96 8.89 -10.64
N ILE A 74 -5.65 10.01 -11.30
CA ILE A 74 -4.66 10.06 -12.39
C ILE A 74 -3.24 9.76 -11.86
N ILE A 75 -2.87 10.35 -10.72
CA ILE A 75 -1.55 10.12 -10.10
C ILE A 75 -1.40 8.65 -9.70
N VAL A 76 -2.42 8.06 -9.06
CA VAL A 76 -2.40 6.65 -8.66
C VAL A 76 -2.23 5.75 -9.88
N ARG A 77 -2.92 6.02 -10.99
CA ARG A 77 -2.79 5.24 -12.23
C ARG A 77 -1.40 5.32 -12.88
N ARG A 78 -0.68 6.42 -12.69
CA ARG A 78 0.63 6.68 -13.34
C ARG A 78 1.83 6.24 -12.53
N THR A 79 1.66 6.00 -11.24
CA THR A 79 2.75 5.65 -10.32
C THR A 79 2.77 4.15 -10.04
N GLY A 80 3.96 3.64 -9.73
CA GLY A 80 4.14 2.34 -9.09
C GLY A 80 4.85 2.49 -7.77
N GLU A 81 4.74 1.48 -6.90
CA GLU A 81 5.46 1.45 -5.63
C GLU A 81 5.64 0.02 -5.15
N ILE A 82 6.64 -0.15 -4.30
CA ILE A 82 6.90 -1.36 -3.52
C ILE A 82 6.71 -1.00 -2.06
N ILE A 83 5.93 -1.81 -1.36
CA ILE A 83 5.67 -1.66 0.06
C ILE A 83 5.93 -2.98 0.76
N VAL A 84 6.73 -2.96 1.82
CA VAL A 84 6.81 -4.10 2.76
C VAL A 84 6.08 -3.68 4.02
N TYR A 85 4.92 -4.31 4.27
CA TYR A 85 4.05 -3.93 5.37
C TYR A 85 4.65 -4.37 6.70
N ASN A 86 4.47 -3.53 7.72
CA ASN A 86 4.84 -3.88 9.09
C ASN A 86 3.66 -4.57 9.77
N THR A 87 3.53 -5.87 9.51
CA THR A 87 2.45 -6.71 10.03
C THR A 87 3.00 -7.69 11.05
N ALA A 88 2.36 -7.81 12.21
CA ALA A 88 2.83 -8.70 13.25
C ALA A 88 2.58 -10.17 12.87
N GLY A 89 3.62 -10.99 12.91
CA GLY A 89 3.53 -12.44 12.70
C GLY A 89 3.37 -12.90 11.25
N HIS A 90 3.26 -11.97 10.30
CA HIS A 90 3.12 -12.26 8.88
C HIS A 90 3.97 -11.33 8.04
N VAL A 91 4.52 -11.83 6.94
CA VAL A 91 5.20 -11.01 5.95
C VAL A 91 4.29 -10.78 4.77
N THR A 92 3.99 -9.51 4.51
CA THR A 92 3.27 -9.10 3.31
C THR A 92 4.06 -8.05 2.54
N VAL A 93 4.28 -8.33 1.26
CA VAL A 93 4.95 -7.44 0.31
C VAL A 93 3.93 -7.04 -0.75
N GLY A 94 3.62 -5.75 -0.83
CA GLY A 94 2.78 -5.19 -1.87
C GLY A 94 3.62 -4.61 -3.01
N ILE A 95 3.37 -5.04 -4.24
CA ILE A 95 3.89 -4.39 -5.44
C ILE A 95 2.71 -3.80 -6.19
N ARG A 96 2.63 -2.47 -6.23
CA ARG A 96 1.56 -1.76 -6.92
C ARG A 96 2.04 -1.26 -8.27
N THR A 97 1.23 -1.50 -9.29
CA THR A 97 1.37 -0.92 -10.62
C THR A 97 0.05 -0.25 -11.00
N GLY A 98 -0.01 1.08 -10.96
CA GLY A 98 -1.25 1.80 -11.19
C GLY A 98 -2.31 1.47 -10.14
N LYS A 99 -3.48 0.97 -10.58
CA LYS A 99 -4.60 0.55 -9.72
C LYS A 99 -4.54 -0.92 -9.28
N GLN A 100 -3.55 -1.68 -9.71
CA GLN A 100 -3.40 -3.09 -9.32
C GLN A 100 -2.36 -3.20 -8.22
N LEU A 101 -2.71 -3.89 -7.14
CA LEU A 101 -1.83 -4.22 -6.02
C LEU A 101 -1.60 -5.72 -6.01
N ASN A 102 -0.40 -6.17 -6.34
CA ASN A 102 0.00 -7.57 -6.19
C ASN A 102 0.54 -7.76 -4.77
N SER A 103 -0.21 -8.46 -3.94
CA SER A 103 0.12 -8.75 -2.56
C SER A 103 0.78 -10.13 -2.48
N TYR A 104 2.00 -10.19 -1.99
CA TYR A 104 2.79 -11.40 -1.80
C TYR A 104 2.89 -11.66 -0.30
N ALA A 105 2.13 -12.63 0.19
CA ALA A 105 2.02 -12.93 1.60
C ALA A 105 2.37 -14.39 1.91
N ASP A 106 2.78 -14.65 3.14
CA ASP A 106 2.95 -16.00 3.68
C ASP A 106 1.62 -16.68 4.03
N THR A 107 0.55 -15.90 4.16
CA THR A 107 -0.80 -16.36 4.50
C THR A 107 -1.85 -15.84 3.54
N LEU A 108 -2.95 -16.57 3.41
CA LEU A 108 -4.15 -16.12 2.67
C LEU A 108 -5.08 -15.25 3.53
N GLY A 109 -4.69 -15.02 4.79
CA GLY A 109 -5.45 -14.24 5.75
C GLY A 109 -5.67 -12.80 5.28
N VAL A 110 -6.68 -12.16 5.86
CA VAL A 110 -6.93 -10.74 5.65
C VAL A 110 -5.95 -9.93 6.50
N VAL A 111 -5.09 -9.17 5.84
CA VAL A 111 -4.12 -8.30 6.49
C VAL A 111 -4.69 -6.88 6.52
N LYS A 112 -5.00 -6.38 7.71
CA LYS A 112 -5.73 -5.11 7.90
C LYS A 112 -5.01 -3.92 7.28
N GLU A 113 -3.68 -3.90 7.35
CA GLU A 113 -2.82 -2.85 6.80
C GLU A 113 -2.92 -2.78 5.28
N VAL A 114 -2.99 -3.94 4.62
CA VAL A 114 -3.14 -4.06 3.16
C VAL A 114 -4.53 -3.64 2.75
N ASP A 115 -5.57 -4.07 3.48
CA ASP A 115 -6.94 -3.66 3.21
C ASP A 115 -7.15 -2.15 3.40
N ARG A 116 -6.57 -1.57 4.45
CA ARG A 116 -6.58 -0.12 4.66
C ARG A 116 -5.92 0.60 3.49
N HIS A 117 -4.77 0.12 3.03
CA HIS A 117 -4.09 0.71 1.89
C HIS A 117 -4.90 0.56 0.58
N LYS A 118 -5.48 -0.63 0.35
CA LYS A 118 -6.35 -0.91 -0.79
C LYS A 118 -7.56 0.01 -0.83
N ALA A 119 -8.26 0.14 0.29
CA ALA A 119 -9.42 1.01 0.45
C ALA A 119 -9.04 2.47 0.27
N MET A 120 -7.94 2.92 0.91
CA MET A 120 -7.45 4.28 0.83
C MET A 120 -7.20 4.67 -0.63
N THR A 121 -6.50 3.84 -1.39
CA THR A 121 -6.00 4.18 -2.73
C THR A 121 -6.91 3.66 -3.86
N GLY A 122 -8.02 2.98 -3.53
CA GLY A 122 -8.96 2.43 -4.51
C GLY A 122 -8.34 1.33 -5.39
N LEU A 123 -7.49 0.48 -4.80
CA LEU A 123 -6.72 -0.53 -5.50
C LEU A 123 -7.49 -1.84 -5.66
N LYS A 124 -7.17 -2.58 -6.72
CA LYS A 124 -7.60 -3.97 -6.90
C LYS A 124 -6.47 -4.89 -6.49
N GLU A 125 -6.69 -5.67 -5.44
CA GLU A 125 -5.68 -6.60 -4.91
C GLU A 125 -5.70 -7.93 -5.65
N THR A 126 -4.52 -8.43 -6.01
CA THR A 126 -4.29 -9.84 -6.38
C THR A 126 -3.40 -10.47 -5.32
N LYS A 127 -3.93 -11.45 -4.59
CA LYS A 127 -3.21 -12.14 -3.52
C LYS A 127 -2.41 -13.31 -4.10
N ASN A 128 -1.13 -13.35 -3.80
CA ASN A 128 -0.20 -14.39 -4.20
C ASN A 128 0.41 -14.99 -2.93
N LEU A 129 0.22 -16.30 -2.77
CA LEU A 129 0.81 -17.03 -1.65
C LEU A 129 2.28 -17.35 -1.97
N VAL A 130 3.19 -16.88 -1.13
CA VAL A 130 4.62 -17.14 -1.28
C VAL A 130 5.03 -18.21 -0.27
N ARG A 131 5.15 -19.47 -0.72
CA ARG A 131 5.62 -20.58 0.13
C ARG A 131 7.14 -20.73 0.08
N GLU A 132 7.75 -20.47 -1.06
CA GLU A 132 9.18 -20.64 -1.32
C GLU A 132 9.83 -19.32 -1.72
N ASN A 133 11.08 -19.37 -2.17
CA ASN A 133 11.80 -18.21 -2.70
C ASN A 133 11.09 -17.68 -3.96
N ALA A 134 10.71 -16.41 -3.95
CA ALA A 134 10.09 -15.76 -5.09
C ALA A 134 11.04 -14.69 -5.66
N LEU A 135 11.49 -14.90 -6.89
CA LEU A 135 12.19 -13.87 -7.67
C LEU A 135 11.19 -13.13 -8.55
N LEU A 136 10.98 -11.86 -8.27
CA LEU A 136 10.09 -10.97 -9.00
C LEU A 136 10.92 -10.01 -9.84
N ARG A 137 10.56 -9.87 -11.12
CA ARG A 137 11.19 -8.90 -12.02
C ARG A 137 10.17 -7.87 -12.44
N ILE A 138 10.40 -6.63 -12.04
CA ILE A 138 9.60 -5.48 -12.43
C ILE A 138 10.29 -4.85 -13.64
N ARG A 139 9.65 -4.93 -14.81
CA ARG A 139 10.11 -4.22 -16.00
C ARG A 139 9.42 -2.87 -16.05
N ASN A 140 10.20 -1.80 -16.02
CA ASN A 140 9.67 -0.46 -16.28
C ASN A 140 9.32 -0.33 -17.77
N LYS A 141 8.02 -0.22 -18.09
CA LYS A 141 7.55 -0.10 -19.48
C LYS A 141 7.98 1.20 -20.17
N ASN A 142 8.31 2.23 -19.39
CA ASN A 142 8.66 3.56 -19.91
C ASN A 142 10.17 3.72 -20.15
N SER A 143 10.99 2.77 -19.71
CA SER A 143 12.43 2.78 -19.97
C SER A 143 12.71 2.07 -21.29
N ARG A 144 13.21 2.81 -22.30
CA ARG A 144 13.68 2.24 -23.57
C ARG A 144 14.90 1.32 -23.39
N ASP A 145 15.57 1.40 -22.25
CA ASP A 145 16.66 0.51 -21.90
C ASP A 145 16.12 -0.74 -21.20
N SER A 146 16.24 -1.87 -21.90
CA SER A 146 15.99 -3.21 -21.38
C SER A 146 16.86 -3.58 -20.16
N LEU A 147 17.83 -2.73 -19.80
CA LEU A 147 18.73 -2.88 -18.66
C LEU A 147 18.14 -2.46 -17.32
N ASN A 148 17.10 -1.61 -17.28
CA ASN A 148 16.59 -1.07 -16.00
C ASN A 148 15.40 -1.90 -15.47
N SER A 149 15.57 -3.22 -15.38
CA SER A 149 14.62 -4.10 -14.71
C SER A 149 14.98 -4.24 -13.25
N LEU A 150 14.10 -3.81 -12.36
CA LEU A 150 14.29 -4.00 -10.93
C LEU A 150 13.96 -5.45 -10.55
N SER A 151 14.90 -6.12 -9.92
CA SER A 151 14.78 -7.49 -9.47
C SER A 151 14.64 -7.55 -7.94
N ILE A 152 13.58 -8.21 -7.49
CA ILE A 152 13.23 -8.32 -6.08
C ILE A 152 13.21 -9.80 -5.71
N LEU A 153 14.00 -10.19 -4.72
CA LEU A 153 14.01 -11.53 -4.18
C LEU A 153 13.32 -11.55 -2.82
N ILE A 154 12.24 -12.30 -2.69
CA ILE A 154 11.59 -12.60 -1.41
C ILE A 154 12.06 -13.99 -0.99
N THR A 155 12.79 -14.10 0.11
CA THR A 155 13.43 -15.36 0.51
C THR A 155 13.60 -15.49 2.02
N ASP A 156 13.62 -16.73 2.51
CA ASP A 156 14.02 -17.09 3.87
C ASP A 156 15.48 -17.57 3.95
N LYS A 157 16.16 -17.74 2.81
CA LYS A 157 17.51 -18.31 2.71
C LYS A 157 18.36 -17.54 1.72
N ILE A 158 19.46 -16.98 2.20
CA ILE A 158 20.46 -16.34 1.36
C ILE A 158 21.65 -17.30 1.25
N THR A 159 21.76 -17.97 0.10
CA THR A 159 22.81 -18.94 -0.22
C THR A 159 23.53 -18.50 -1.48
N ASN A 160 24.78 -18.91 -1.70
CA ASN A 160 25.57 -18.60 -2.91
C ASN A 160 24.90 -19.03 -4.23
N SER A 161 23.96 -19.96 -4.15
CA SER A 161 23.12 -20.42 -5.25
C SER A 161 21.79 -19.66 -5.29
N ILE A 162 21.81 -18.33 -5.18
CA ILE A 162 20.58 -17.53 -5.34
C ILE A 162 19.98 -17.88 -6.71
N PRO A 163 18.71 -18.32 -6.78
CA PRO A 163 18.08 -18.66 -8.04
C PRO A 163 17.92 -17.38 -8.87
N GLY A 164 18.61 -17.34 -10.01
CA GLY A 164 18.55 -16.25 -10.99
C GLY A 164 19.84 -15.44 -11.04
N LYS A 165 20.65 -15.68 -12.07
CA LYS A 165 21.56 -14.64 -12.58
C LYS A 165 20.71 -13.68 -13.43
N PRO A 166 20.84 -12.34 -13.31
CA PRO A 166 21.74 -11.55 -12.45
C PRO A 166 21.27 -11.37 -10.99
N ALA A 167 22.16 -10.85 -10.14
CA ALA A 167 21.95 -10.58 -8.71
C ALA A 167 20.72 -9.67 -8.45
N PRO A 168 19.94 -9.92 -7.39
CA PRO A 168 18.76 -9.12 -7.08
C PRO A 168 19.14 -7.71 -6.57
N ASP A 169 18.40 -6.70 -7.02
CA ASP A 169 18.57 -5.31 -6.57
C ASP A 169 18.04 -5.12 -5.14
N ILE A 170 16.90 -5.75 -4.84
CA ILE A 170 16.24 -5.71 -3.55
C ILE A 170 16.08 -7.13 -3.01
N ILE A 171 16.54 -7.38 -1.80
CA ILE A 171 16.30 -8.64 -1.09
C ILE A 171 15.36 -8.36 0.07
N ILE A 172 14.26 -9.10 0.13
CA ILE A 172 13.30 -9.10 1.24
C ILE A 172 13.49 -10.42 1.99
N LEU A 173 14.15 -10.33 3.13
CA LEU A 173 14.43 -11.47 4.00
C LEU A 173 13.26 -11.70 4.94
N ARG A 174 12.71 -12.92 4.94
CA ARG A 174 11.55 -13.33 5.74
C ARG A 174 11.80 -14.61 6.54
N GLY A 175 10.87 -14.96 7.41
CA GLY A 175 10.91 -16.14 8.27
C GLY A 175 11.48 -15.81 9.66
N ASN A 176 11.11 -16.61 10.67
CA ASN A 176 11.56 -16.39 12.05
C ASN A 176 13.08 -16.52 12.21
N ASN A 177 13.69 -17.48 11.50
CA ASN A 177 15.12 -17.79 11.54
C ASN A 177 15.66 -17.93 10.12
N PRO A 178 15.81 -16.82 9.37
CA PRO A 178 16.36 -16.89 8.05
C PRO A 178 17.80 -17.40 8.10
N VAL A 179 18.20 -18.17 7.09
CA VAL A 179 19.56 -18.71 6.98
C VAL A 179 20.35 -17.82 6.03
N ALA A 180 21.38 -17.17 6.52
CA ALA A 180 22.34 -16.44 5.69
C ALA A 180 23.67 -17.20 5.68
N ASP A 181 24.12 -17.61 4.49
CA ASP A 181 25.47 -18.15 4.32
C ASP A 181 26.49 -17.00 4.47
N ASN A 182 27.52 -17.21 5.27
CA ASN A 182 28.58 -16.22 5.48
C ASN A 182 29.54 -16.12 4.28
N ARG A 183 29.37 -17.00 3.27
CA ARG A 183 30.23 -17.06 2.08
C ARG A 183 29.61 -16.41 0.84
N VAL A 184 28.58 -15.57 1.01
CA VAL A 184 27.97 -14.83 -0.10
C VAL A 184 29.03 -13.97 -0.76
N SER A 185 29.36 -14.30 -2.02
CA SER A 185 30.35 -13.60 -2.81
C SER A 185 30.03 -12.10 -2.85
N GLU A 186 31.05 -11.25 -2.71
CA GLU A 186 30.94 -9.78 -2.79
C GLU A 186 30.29 -9.30 -4.10
N SER A 187 30.30 -10.14 -5.15
CA SER A 187 29.65 -9.90 -6.44
C SER A 187 28.11 -9.83 -6.38
N THR A 188 27.49 -10.21 -5.25
CA THR A 188 26.04 -10.26 -5.06
C THR A 188 25.59 -9.27 -3.98
N ARG A 189 26.14 -8.05 -3.99
CA ARG A 189 25.72 -6.97 -3.08
C ARG A 189 24.37 -6.39 -3.53
N PRO A 190 23.27 -6.61 -2.80
CA PRO A 190 22.00 -5.96 -3.12
C PRO A 190 22.07 -4.47 -2.76
N ARG A 191 21.35 -3.65 -3.51
CA ARG A 191 21.20 -2.22 -3.22
C ARG A 191 20.40 -2.00 -1.93
N VAL A 192 19.35 -2.81 -1.72
CA VAL A 192 18.51 -2.71 -0.53
C VAL A 192 18.27 -4.09 0.07
N LEU A 193 18.58 -4.25 1.35
CA LEU A 193 18.19 -5.41 2.15
C LEU A 193 17.06 -4.99 3.10
N ILE A 194 15.90 -5.61 2.93
CA ILE A 194 14.72 -5.38 3.77
C ILE A 194 14.54 -6.60 4.66
N ILE A 195 14.59 -6.38 5.97
CA ILE A 195 14.37 -7.41 6.98
C ILE A 195 12.92 -7.30 7.42
N ALA A 196 12.14 -8.32 7.06
CA ALA A 196 10.71 -8.42 7.32
C ALA A 196 10.40 -8.49 8.82
N PRO A 197 9.15 -8.19 9.24
CA PRO A 197 8.82 -8.01 10.65
C PRO A 197 8.90 -9.29 11.51
N ASP A 198 8.82 -10.46 10.88
CA ASP A 198 8.89 -11.78 11.51
C ASP A 198 10.33 -12.24 11.81
N VAL A 199 11.33 -11.63 11.17
CA VAL A 199 12.74 -12.00 11.35
C VAL A 199 13.25 -11.64 12.75
N GLN A 200 13.72 -12.64 13.50
CA GLN A 200 14.34 -12.41 14.80
C GLN A 200 15.77 -11.90 14.64
N ARG A 201 16.18 -10.89 15.42
CA ARG A 201 17.53 -10.29 15.39
C ARG A 201 18.69 -11.27 15.66
N ARG A 202 18.42 -12.48 16.18
CA ARG A 202 19.45 -13.49 16.50
C ARG A 202 19.95 -14.28 15.28
N SER A 203 19.37 -14.07 14.10
CA SER A 203 19.56 -14.87 12.87
C SER A 203 20.90 -14.71 12.13
N GLY A 204 21.96 -14.21 12.78
CA GLY A 204 23.29 -14.20 12.16
C GLY A 204 23.46 -13.26 10.95
N ILE A 205 22.50 -12.38 10.66
CA ILE A 205 22.47 -11.47 9.48
C ILE A 205 23.59 -10.40 9.49
N LYS A 206 24.50 -10.42 10.46
CA LYS A 206 25.57 -9.41 10.60
C LYS A 206 26.56 -9.37 9.42
N SER A 207 26.57 -10.37 8.54
CA SER A 207 27.53 -10.52 7.44
C SER A 207 27.04 -10.01 6.08
N LEU A 208 25.76 -9.67 5.92
CA LEU A 208 25.22 -9.25 4.63
C LEU A 208 25.57 -7.80 4.31
N HIS A 209 26.49 -7.62 3.35
CA HIS A 209 26.85 -6.31 2.82
C HIS A 209 25.76 -5.88 1.82
N ALA A 210 25.02 -4.83 2.17
CA ALA A 210 24.05 -4.15 1.32
C ALA A 210 24.32 -2.63 1.39
N ASP A 211 23.92 -1.86 0.38
CA ASP A 211 24.07 -0.39 0.44
C ASP A 211 23.17 0.23 1.50
N SER A 212 22.00 -0.37 1.71
CA SER A 212 21.04 0.05 2.72
C SER A 212 20.34 -1.15 3.34
N VAL A 213 20.12 -1.10 4.65
CA VAL A 213 19.41 -2.14 5.41
C VAL A 213 18.23 -1.51 6.13
N HIS A 214 17.03 -2.03 5.89
CA HIS A 214 15.80 -1.56 6.54
C HIS A 214 15.17 -2.65 7.40
N PHE A 215 14.97 -2.37 8.68
CA PHE A 215 14.29 -3.28 9.61
C PHE A 215 12.82 -2.88 9.75
N VAL A 216 11.92 -3.59 9.08
CA VAL A 216 10.49 -3.24 9.03
C VAL A 216 9.87 -3.18 10.43
N ARG A 217 10.26 -4.10 11.32
CA ARG A 217 9.77 -4.12 12.71
C ARG A 217 10.12 -2.86 13.51
N ASN A 218 11.28 -2.25 13.26
CA ASN A 218 11.78 -1.12 14.05
C ASN A 218 11.50 0.23 13.38
N HIS A 219 11.57 0.27 12.06
CA HIS A 219 11.44 1.51 11.28
C HIS A 219 10.04 1.69 10.68
N GLY A 220 9.15 0.70 10.83
CA GLY A 220 7.85 0.70 10.19
C GLY A 220 7.90 0.18 8.75
N ALA A 221 6.76 0.30 8.05
CA ALA A 221 6.62 -0.18 6.69
C ALA A 221 7.68 0.44 5.77
N PHE A 222 8.28 -0.39 4.91
CA PHE A 222 9.19 0.09 3.88
C PHE A 222 8.39 0.55 2.66
N PHE A 223 8.79 1.66 2.04
CA PHE A 223 8.12 2.23 0.86
C PHE A 223 9.17 2.75 -0.14
N VAL A 224 9.04 2.35 -1.41
CA VAL A 224 9.82 2.91 -2.53
C VAL A 224 8.90 3.11 -3.73
N SER A 225 8.95 4.30 -4.34
CA SER A 225 8.29 4.58 -5.63
C SER A 225 9.07 3.97 -6.79
N LEU A 226 8.36 3.38 -7.75
CA LEU A 226 8.88 2.78 -8.99
C LEU A 226 8.80 3.72 -10.18
#